data_AF-A0A098Z8T0-F1
#
_entry.id   AF-A0A098Z8T0-F1
#
_cell.length_a   1.000
_cell.length_b   1.000
_cell.length_c   1.000
_cell.angle_alpha   90.00
_cell.angle_beta   90.00
_cell.angle_gamma   90.00
#
_symmetry.space_group_name_H-M   'P 1'
#
loop_
_entity.id
_entity.type
_entity.pdbx_description
1 polymer ?
#
loop_
_entity_poly.entity_id
_entity_poly.type
_entity_poly.pdbx_seq_one_letter_code
_entity_poly.pdbx_strand_id
1 'polypeptide(L)'
;MRTLKPGGRAAVIVPDGVLFGSSKAHKGIRQEIVENHKINAIISMPSGVFKPYAGVSTAILIFTKTGNGGTDKVWFYDMKADGLSLDDK
;
A
#
# COMPACT_ATOMS: atom_id res chain seq x y z
N MET A 1 -0.34 -10.54 7.43
CA MET A 1 -0.91 -9.80 8.60
C MET A 1 -0.95 -10.60 9.90
N ARG A 2 -0.87 -11.94 9.86
CA ARG A 2 -0.92 -12.79 11.06
C ARG A 2 0.24 -12.55 12.04
N THR A 3 1.41 -12.14 11.55
CA THR A 3 2.63 -11.95 12.34
C THR A 3 2.65 -10.66 13.19
N LEU A 4 1.86 -9.64 12.84
CA LEU A 4 1.79 -8.42 13.67
C LEU A 4 1.01 -8.71 14.95
N LYS A 5 1.53 -8.21 16.09
CA LYS A 5 0.77 -8.15 17.34
C LYS A 5 -0.38 -7.14 17.20
N PRO A 6 -1.49 -7.28 17.95
CA PRO A 6 -2.49 -6.22 18.06
C PRO A 6 -1.85 -4.88 18.45
N GLY A 7 -2.27 -3.79 17.82
CA GLY A 7 -1.67 -2.45 17.92
C GLY A 7 -0.37 -2.27 17.11
N GLY A 8 0.18 -3.34 16.53
CA GLY A 8 1.37 -3.28 15.70
C GLY A 8 1.11 -2.53 14.39
N ARG A 9 2.15 -1.87 13.88
CA ARG A 9 2.11 -1.06 12.65
C ARG A 9 3.00 -1.66 11.57
N ALA A 10 2.55 -1.58 10.32
CA ALA A 10 3.32 -2.02 9.16
C ALA A 10 3.22 -0.99 8.02
N ALA A 11 4.29 -0.89 7.25
CA ALA A 11 4.31 -0.26 5.94
C ALA A 11 4.68 -1.34 4.92
N VAL A 12 3.84 -1.52 3.90
CA VAL A 12 4.01 -2.59 2.90
C VAL A 12 3.94 -1.99 1.51
N ILE A 13 4.93 -2.31 0.68
CA ILE A 13 4.94 -1.94 -0.73
C ILE A 13 4.10 -2.96 -1.50
N VAL A 14 3.15 -2.48 -2.29
CA VAL A 14 2.28 -3.29 -3.14
C VAL A 14 2.20 -2.68 -4.55
N PRO A 15 2.02 -3.48 -5.61
CA PRO A 15 1.65 -2.96 -6.91
C PRO A 15 0.30 -2.24 -6.87
N ASP A 16 0.11 -1.22 -7.71
CA ASP A 16 -1.16 -0.48 -7.80
C ASP A 16 -2.37 -1.38 -8.07
N GLY A 17 -2.16 -2.52 -8.75
CA GLY A 17 -3.18 -3.54 -8.96
C GLY A 17 -3.84 -4.05 -7.67
N VAL A 18 -3.16 -4.01 -6.52
CA VAL A 18 -3.76 -4.38 -5.23
C VAL A 18 -4.79 -3.35 -4.77
N LEU A 19 -4.53 -2.07 -5.04
CA LEU A 19 -5.43 -0.97 -4.65
C LEU A 19 -6.65 -0.85 -5.58
N PHE A 20 -6.51 -1.15 -6.87
CA PHE A 20 -7.59 -0.89 -7.85
C PHE A 20 -8.08 -2.11 -8.62
N GLY A 21 -7.32 -3.21 -8.59
CA GLY A 21 -7.62 -4.39 -9.39
C GLY A 21 -8.98 -5.02 -9.03
N SER A 22 -9.67 -5.52 -10.06
CA SER A 22 -11.03 -6.07 -9.95
C SER A 22 -11.08 -7.57 -9.67
N SER A 23 -9.92 -8.25 -9.67
CA SER A 23 -9.83 -9.69 -9.38
C SER A 23 -10.36 -10.01 -7.99
N LYS A 24 -10.85 -11.25 -7.80
CA LYS A 24 -11.36 -11.72 -6.50
C LYS A 24 -10.30 -11.61 -5.40
N ALA A 25 -9.04 -11.88 -5.73
CA ALA A 25 -7.92 -11.76 -4.79
C ALA A 25 -7.70 -10.30 -4.35
N HIS A 26 -7.68 -9.35 -5.30
CA HIS A 26 -7.50 -7.93 -4.98
C HIS A 26 -8.65 -7.39 -4.14
N LYS A 27 -9.91 -7.75 -4.48
CA LYS A 27 -11.08 -7.38 -3.69
C LYS A 27 -11.02 -7.94 -2.26
N GLY A 28 -10.67 -9.22 -2.12
CA GLY A 28 -10.57 -9.87 -0.80
C GLY A 28 -9.51 -9.25 0.10
N ILE A 29 -8.35 -8.89 -0.46
CA ILE A 29 -7.28 -8.20 0.29
C ILE A 29 -7.75 -6.82 0.75
N ARG A 30 -8.41 -6.04 -0.12
CA ARG A 30 -8.93 -4.72 0.28
C ARG A 30 -9.99 -4.82 1.37
N GLN A 31 -10.89 -5.79 1.25
CA GLN A 31 -11.91 -6.05 2.26
C GLN A 31 -11.26 -6.37 3.61
N GLU A 32 -10.31 -7.31 3.66
CA GLU A 32 -9.57 -7.67 4.87
C GLU A 32 -8.84 -6.47 5.52
N ILE A 33 -8.23 -5.60 4.71
CA ILE A 33 -7.54 -4.41 5.22
C ILE A 33 -8.56 -3.44 5.83
N VAL A 34 -9.66 -3.16 5.13
CA VAL A 34 -10.65 -2.17 5.56
C VAL A 34 -11.43 -2.65 6.79
N GLU A 35 -11.79 -3.93 6.83
CA GLU A 35 -12.62 -4.48 7.91
C GLU A 35 -11.81 -4.78 9.18
N ASN A 36 -10.57 -5.26 9.04
CA ASN A 36 -9.81 -5.78 10.19
C ASN A 36 -8.63 -4.90 10.62
N HIS A 37 -8.31 -3.85 9.86
CA HIS A 37 -7.16 -2.99 10.12
C HIS A 37 -7.52 -1.50 10.02
N LYS A 38 -6.73 -0.67 10.70
CA LYS A 38 -6.82 0.79 10.58
C LYS A 38 -5.80 1.26 9.55
N ILE A 39 -6.27 1.72 8.39
CA ILE A 39 -5.40 2.33 7.39
C ILE A 39 -5.01 3.73 7.88
N ASN A 40 -3.71 4.01 7.88
CA ASN A 40 -3.15 5.29 8.30
C ASN A 40 -2.83 6.17 7.09
N ALA A 41 -2.16 5.60 6.09
CA ALA A 41 -1.76 6.33 4.89
C ALA A 41 -1.57 5.43 3.68
N ILE A 42 -1.73 6.01 2.50
CA ILE A 42 -1.42 5.42 1.21
C ILE A 42 -0.53 6.41 0.44
N ILE A 43 0.65 5.95 0.05
CA ILE A 43 1.63 6.75 -0.70
C ILE A 43 1.75 6.09 -2.08
N SER A 44 1.23 6.74 -3.12
CA SER A 44 1.40 6.30 -4.50
C SER A 44 2.77 6.71 -5.01
N MET A 45 3.44 5.79 -5.69
CA MET A 45 4.80 5.96 -6.24
C MET A 45 4.77 5.68 -7.75
N PRO A 46 5.48 6.49 -8.55
CA PRO A 46 5.47 6.36 -9.99
C PRO A 46 6.19 5.07 -10.41
N SER A 47 5.93 4.63 -11.64
CA SER A 47 6.75 3.58 -12.26
C SER A 47 8.21 4.02 -12.32
N GLY A 48 9.12 3.07 -12.17
CA GLY A 48 10.56 3.34 -12.23
C GLY A 48 11.27 3.31 -10.88
N VAL A 49 10.57 3.60 -9.77
CA VAL A 49 11.16 3.64 -8.41
C VAL A 49 11.86 2.33 -8.01
N PHE A 50 11.38 1.20 -8.49
CA PHE A 50 11.95 -0.12 -8.19
C PHE A 50 12.66 -0.78 -9.36
N LYS A 51 13.03 -0.02 -10.39
CA LYS A 51 13.86 -0.57 -11.48
C LYS A 51 15.24 -0.99 -10.95
N PRO A 52 15.85 -2.04 -11.55
CA PRO A 52 15.35 -2.85 -12.67
C PRO A 52 14.36 -3.96 -12.26
N TYR A 53 14.01 -4.08 -10.97
CA TYR A 53 13.25 -5.21 -10.42
C TYR A 53 11.73 -5.10 -10.65
N ALA A 54 11.19 -3.89 -10.71
CA ALA A 54 9.77 -3.66 -11.04
C ALA A 54 9.59 -2.37 -11.84
N GLY A 55 8.97 -2.50 -13.01
CA GLY A 55 8.66 -1.37 -13.92
C GLY A 55 7.24 -0.82 -13.78
N VAL A 56 6.47 -1.28 -12.80
CA VAL A 56 5.08 -0.86 -12.58
C VAL A 56 4.99 0.21 -11.49
N SER A 57 3.92 1.00 -11.51
CA SER A 57 3.58 1.86 -10.38
C SER A 57 3.24 1.03 -9.15
N THR A 58 3.64 1.54 -7.99
CA THR A 58 3.51 0.85 -6.70
C THR A 58 3.01 1.83 -5.65
N ALA A 59 2.53 1.31 -4.52
CA ALA A 59 2.10 2.12 -3.41
C ALA A 59 2.61 1.56 -2.09
N ILE A 60 2.89 2.46 -1.13
CA ILE A 60 3.12 2.10 0.27
C ILE A 60 1.79 2.17 1.00
N LEU A 61 1.33 1.04 1.51
CA LEU A 61 0.19 0.95 2.41
C LEU A 61 0.69 0.93 3.86
N ILE A 62 0.29 1.94 4.63
CA ILE A 62 0.61 2.04 6.05
C ILE A 62 -0.65 1.76 6.86
N PHE A 63 -0.60 0.75 7.73
CA PHE A 63 -1.73 0.35 8.54
C PHE A 63 -1.33 -0.13 9.93
N THR A 64 -2.30 -0.08 10.84
CA THR A 64 -2.22 -0.61 12.19
C THR A 64 -3.14 -1.82 12.32
N LYS A 65 -2.65 -2.91 12.92
CA LYS A 65 -3.47 -4.09 13.21
C LYS A 65 -4.33 -3.83 14.44
N THR A 66 -5.63 -3.73 14.23
CA THR A 66 -6.61 -3.50 15.29
C THR A 66 -7.45 -4.74 15.56
N GLY A 67 -7.76 -5.53 14.51
CA GLY A 67 -8.61 -6.73 14.61
C GLY A 67 -10.10 -6.43 14.55
N ASN A 68 -10.49 -5.15 14.44
CA ASN A 68 -11.87 -4.68 14.38
C ASN A 68 -12.02 -3.42 13.50
N GLY A 69 -11.07 -3.16 12.61
CA GLY A 69 -11.11 -2.02 11.70
C GLY A 69 -10.87 -0.69 12.42
N GLY A 70 -11.66 0.34 12.11
CA GLY A 70 -11.55 1.66 12.74
C GLY A 70 -10.74 2.69 11.94
N THR A 71 -10.72 2.54 10.61
CA THR A 71 -10.23 3.58 9.71
C THR A 71 -11.22 4.76 9.75
N ASP A 72 -10.74 5.94 10.14
CA ASP A 72 -11.51 7.19 10.15
C ASP A 72 -11.00 8.10 9.02
N LYS A 73 -9.74 8.51 9.11
CA LYS A 73 -9.05 9.30 8.10
C LYS A 73 -7.88 8.53 7.53
N VAL A 74 -7.70 8.65 6.22
CA VAL A 74 -6.56 8.11 5.48
C VAL A 74 -5.82 9.27 4.85
N TRP A 75 -4.51 9.33 5.06
CA TRP A 75 -3.66 10.30 4.37
C TRP A 75 -3.21 9.75 3.02
N PHE A 76 -3.45 10.51 1.95
CA PHE A 76 -3.02 10.15 0.61
C PHE A 76 -1.90 11.07 0.16
N TYR A 77 -0.83 10.49 -0.37
CA TYR A 77 0.28 11.22 -0.98
C TYR A 77 0.60 10.65 -2.36
N ASP A 78 0.67 11.54 -3.35
CA ASP A 78 1.02 11.22 -4.73
C ASP A 78 2.47 11.67 -4.98
N MET A 79 3.39 10.71 -4.91
CA MET A 79 4.81 10.96 -5.12
C MET A 79 5.09 11.12 -6.62
N LYS A 80 5.77 12.20 -6.99
CA LYS A 80 6.16 12.46 -8.39
C LYS A 80 7.51 11.89 -8.79
N ALA A 81 8.43 11.80 -7.84
CA ALA A 81 9.74 11.16 -7.99
C ALA A 81 10.27 10.79 -6.60
N ASP A 82 11.14 9.80 -6.55
CA ASP A 82 11.87 9.38 -5.33
C ASP A 82 13.15 10.20 -5.10
N GLY A 83 13.45 11.16 -5.99
CA GLY A 83 14.65 12.00 -5.95
C GLY A 83 15.80 11.48 -6.82
N LEU A 84 15.62 10.34 -7.51
CA LEU A 84 16.52 9.84 -8.54
C LEU A 84 15.89 9.99 -9.92
N SER A 85 16.72 9.89 -10.97
CA SER A 85 16.18 9.81 -12.33
C SER A 85 15.36 8.52 -12.46
N LEU A 86 14.12 8.63 -12.95
CA LEU A 86 13.27 7.48 -13.25
C LEU A 86 13.63 6.84 -14.61
N ASP A 87 14.65 7.39 -15.27
CA ASP A 87 15.16 6.97 -16.56
C ASP A 87 16.19 5.84 -16.40
N ASP A 88 16.29 4.96 -17.40
CA ASP A 88 17.22 3.81 -17.39
C ASP A 88 18.69 4.18 -17.67
N LYS A 89 19.11 5.43 -17.43
CA LYS A 89 20.44 5.95 -17.78
C LYS A 89 21.41 6.00 -16.60
#